data_AF-A0A934TN10-F1
#
_entry.id   AF-A0A934TN10-F1
#
_cell.length_a   1.000
_cell.length_b   1.000
_cell.length_c   1.000
_cell.angle_alpha   90.00
_cell.angle_beta   90.00
_cell.angle_gamma   90.00
#
_symmetry.space_group_name_H-M   'P 1'
#
loop_
_entity.id
_entity.type
_entity.pdbx_description
1 polymer ?
#
loop_
_entity_poly.entity_id
_entity_poly.type
_entity_poly.pdbx_seq_one_letter_code
_entity_poly.pdbx_strand_id
1 'polypeptide(L)'
;MVCSQDRLESLDGIALVLDSRLTVVAGGWGNWARFWHDNGGAAPAPAVLGRDLTAAFSCGALRSGFRAALMAVALGERPALRMGFRCDGPGVRRDMRLTVARCGAGRLLYHSVTLAETALPRALDVAPVSCCAVCGALDPADPGALDWVEGPSGRPPLPASDTLCPRCALGLAAHAA
;
A
#
# COMPACT_ATOMS: atom_id res chain seq x y z
N MET A 1 18.25 -3.78 -18.40
CA MET A 1 19.14 -4.02 -17.24
C MET A 1 18.30 -4.66 -16.15
N VAL A 2 18.66 -5.84 -15.64
CA VAL A 2 17.96 -6.46 -14.51
C VAL A 2 18.49 -5.82 -13.24
N CYS A 3 17.63 -5.31 -12.34
CA CYS A 3 18.08 -4.90 -11.00
C CYS A 3 18.67 -6.12 -10.30
N SER A 4 19.95 -6.08 -9.94
CA SER A 4 20.58 -7.16 -9.18
C SER A 4 19.97 -7.25 -7.78
N GLN A 5 20.00 -8.44 -7.20
CA GLN A 5 19.50 -8.68 -5.85
C GLN A 5 20.13 -7.71 -4.84
N ASP A 6 21.46 -7.56 -4.87
CA ASP A 6 22.20 -6.67 -3.96
C ASP A 6 21.72 -5.22 -4.01
N ARG A 7 21.30 -4.74 -5.19
CA ARG A 7 20.76 -3.39 -5.34
C ARG A 7 19.36 -3.27 -4.74
N LEU A 8 18.54 -4.31 -4.82
CA LEU A 8 17.22 -4.32 -4.20
C LEU A 8 17.34 -4.38 -2.67
N GLU A 9 18.29 -5.16 -2.15
CA GLU A 9 18.59 -5.21 -0.71
C GLU A 9 19.16 -3.91 -0.16
N SER A 10 19.88 -3.13 -0.99
CA SER A 10 20.44 -1.84 -0.56
C SER A 10 19.42 -0.68 -0.55
N LEU A 11 18.20 -0.89 -1.04
CA LEU A 11 17.17 0.15 -1.04
C LEU A 11 16.47 0.22 0.32
N ASP A 12 16.30 1.43 0.84
CA ASP A 12 15.47 1.66 2.02
C ASP A 12 14.03 1.23 1.78
N GLY A 13 13.39 0.65 2.79
CA GLY A 13 12.00 0.21 2.71
C GLY A 13 11.80 -1.01 1.81
N ILE A 14 10.60 -1.15 1.26
CA ILE A 14 10.16 -2.28 0.45
C ILE A 14 10.53 -2.02 -1.01
N ALA A 15 11.37 -2.88 -1.60
CA ALA A 15 11.66 -2.86 -3.03
C ALA A 15 11.31 -4.20 -3.68
N LEU A 16 10.43 -4.19 -4.68
CA LEU A 16 10.02 -5.37 -5.44
C LEU A 16 10.14 -5.09 -6.94
N VAL A 17 10.50 -6.12 -7.72
CA VAL A 17 10.43 -6.09 -9.17
C VAL A 17 9.20 -6.88 -9.60
N LEU A 18 8.37 -6.27 -10.45
CA LEU A 18 7.17 -6.87 -11.00
C LEU A 18 7.31 -7.10 -12.51
N ASP A 19 6.65 -8.12 -13.04
CA ASP A 19 6.44 -8.27 -14.47
C ASP A 19 5.25 -7.41 -14.98
N SER A 20 4.94 -7.51 -16.27
CA SER A 20 3.84 -6.76 -16.91
C SER A 20 2.44 -7.18 -16.44
N ARG A 21 2.32 -8.29 -15.70
CA ARG A 21 1.08 -8.79 -15.09
C ARG A 21 1.00 -8.48 -13.59
N LEU A 22 1.94 -7.68 -13.08
CA LEU A 22 2.10 -7.34 -11.65
C LEU A 22 2.53 -8.53 -10.78
N THR A 23 3.11 -9.57 -11.38
CA THR A 23 3.68 -10.73 -10.69
C THR A 23 5.02 -10.35 -10.08
N VAL A 24 5.25 -10.68 -8.81
CA VAL A 24 6.55 -10.45 -8.15
C VAL A 24 7.59 -11.42 -8.71
N VAL A 25 8.68 -10.88 -9.27
CA VAL A 25 9.78 -11.66 -9.87
C VAL A 25 11.11 -11.52 -9.14
N ALA A 26 11.28 -10.48 -8.32
CA ALA A 26 12.41 -10.28 -7.42
C ALA A 26 12.04 -9.26 -6.33
N GLY A 27 12.87 -9.14 -5.29
CA GLY A 27 12.65 -8.17 -4.21
C GLY A 27 13.82 -8.08 -3.25
N GLY A 28 13.94 -6.97 -2.52
CA GLY A 28 14.84 -6.82 -1.38
C GLY A 28 14.21 -7.49 -0.16
N TRP A 29 14.69 -8.67 0.18
CA TRP A 29 14.03 -9.56 1.14
C TRP A 29 14.29 -9.18 2.59
N GLY A 30 15.39 -8.50 2.92
CA GLY A 30 15.67 -8.10 4.29
C GLY A 30 14.60 -7.16 4.84
N ASN A 31 14.37 -6.04 4.17
CA ASN A 31 13.35 -5.07 4.55
C ASN A 31 11.93 -5.61 4.40
N TRP A 32 11.66 -6.41 3.34
CA TRP A 32 10.36 -7.06 3.16
C TRP A 32 10.06 -8.07 4.27
N ALA A 33 11.03 -8.89 4.68
CA ALA A 33 10.85 -9.88 5.74
C ALA A 33 10.53 -9.21 7.07
N ARG A 34 11.26 -8.15 7.41
CA ARG A 34 10.97 -7.35 8.61
C ARG A 34 9.57 -6.75 8.54
N PHE A 35 9.23 -6.06 7.46
CA PHE A 35 7.90 -5.46 7.29
C PHE A 35 6.79 -6.52 7.37
N TRP A 36 6.97 -7.66 6.71
CA TRP A 36 6.00 -8.75 6.72
C TRP A 36 5.80 -9.33 8.11
N HIS A 37 6.90 -9.56 8.85
CA HIS A 37 6.86 -10.03 10.24
C HIS A 37 6.14 -9.02 11.15
N ASP A 38 6.47 -7.73 11.04
CA ASP A 38 5.87 -6.63 11.82
C ASP A 38 4.35 -6.48 11.56
N ASN A 39 3.83 -7.08 10.49
CA ASN A 39 2.40 -7.12 10.16
C ASN A 39 1.75 -8.49 10.43
N GLY A 40 2.40 -9.35 11.22
CA GLY A 40 1.87 -10.67 11.61
C GLY A 40 2.00 -11.75 10.52
N GLY A 41 2.82 -11.51 9.51
CA GLY A 41 3.11 -12.46 8.45
C GLY A 41 3.89 -13.68 8.96
N ALA A 42 3.34 -14.88 8.78
CA ALA A 42 3.99 -16.13 9.19
C ALA A 42 4.81 -16.80 8.06
N ALA A 43 4.49 -16.51 6.80
CA ALA A 43 5.21 -17.06 5.66
C ALA A 43 6.59 -16.39 5.47
N PRO A 44 7.59 -17.07 4.91
CA PRO A 44 8.86 -16.44 4.60
C PRO A 44 8.69 -15.36 3.54
N ALA A 45 9.49 -14.29 3.62
CA ALA A 45 9.46 -13.15 2.69
C ALA A 45 9.36 -13.54 1.20
N PRO A 46 10.18 -14.48 0.68
CA PRO A 46 10.14 -14.87 -0.73
C PRO A 46 8.87 -15.62 -1.16
N ALA A 47 7.94 -15.94 -0.24
CA ALA A 47 6.70 -16.64 -0.57
C ALA A 47 5.78 -15.85 -1.50
N VAL A 48 6.02 -14.55 -1.69
CA VAL A 48 5.31 -13.71 -2.67
C VAL A 48 5.81 -13.85 -4.11
N LEU A 49 6.97 -14.51 -4.32
CA LEU A 49 7.49 -14.77 -5.66
C LEU A 49 6.49 -15.55 -6.51
N GLY A 50 6.35 -15.14 -7.76
CA GLY A 50 5.41 -15.75 -8.71
C GLY A 50 3.94 -15.42 -8.43
N ARG A 51 3.63 -14.53 -7.48
CA ARG A 51 2.27 -14.11 -7.14
C ARG A 51 1.99 -12.70 -7.62
N ASP A 52 0.73 -12.45 -7.91
CA ASP A 52 0.21 -11.10 -8.15
C ASP A 52 0.35 -10.26 -6.87
N LEU A 53 1.08 -9.15 -6.96
CA LEU A 53 1.30 -8.25 -5.82
C LEU A 53 -0.02 -7.77 -5.20
N THR A 54 -1.02 -7.50 -6.04
CA THR A 54 -2.28 -6.90 -5.60
C THR A 54 -3.17 -7.87 -4.83
N ALA A 55 -2.87 -9.18 -4.90
CA ALA A 55 -3.55 -10.19 -4.09
C ALA A 55 -3.30 -10.00 -2.59
N ALA A 56 -2.21 -9.33 -2.20
CA ALA A 56 -1.90 -8.99 -0.82
C ALA A 56 -2.68 -7.78 -0.28
N PHE A 57 -3.36 -7.01 -1.14
CA PHE A 57 -4.15 -5.85 -0.71
C PHE A 57 -5.55 -6.27 -0.27
N SER A 58 -6.16 -5.49 0.64
CA SER A 58 -7.57 -5.64 1.01
C SER A 58 -8.45 -5.63 -0.24
N CYS A 59 -9.45 -6.52 -0.27
CA CYS A 59 -10.32 -6.72 -1.43
C CYS A 59 -11.20 -5.48 -1.74
N GLY A 60 -11.98 -5.57 -2.81
CA GLY A 60 -12.89 -4.49 -3.21
C GLY A 60 -12.17 -3.32 -3.88
N ALA A 61 -12.61 -2.09 -3.57
CA ALA A 61 -12.17 -0.87 -4.24
C ALA A 61 -10.67 -0.61 -4.10
N LEU A 62 -10.07 -0.94 -2.96
CA LEU A 62 -8.64 -0.76 -2.72
C LEU A 62 -7.80 -1.59 -3.70
N ARG A 63 -8.03 -2.91 -3.73
CA ARG A 63 -7.33 -3.81 -4.66
C ARG A 63 -7.54 -3.40 -6.11
N SER A 64 -8.77 -3.14 -6.53
CA SER A 64 -9.05 -2.79 -7.93
C SER A 64 -8.42 -1.45 -8.33
N GLY A 65 -8.48 -0.45 -7.46
CA GLY A 65 -7.89 0.87 -7.70
C GLY A 65 -6.36 0.83 -7.81
N PHE A 66 -5.68 0.17 -6.87
CA PHE A 66 -4.23 -0.01 -6.95
C PHE A 66 -3.84 -0.84 -8.16
N ARG A 67 -4.56 -1.93 -8.46
CA ARG A 67 -4.30 -2.75 -9.64
C ARG A 67 -4.38 -1.93 -10.93
N ALA A 68 -5.44 -1.14 -11.11
CA ALA A 68 -5.61 -0.29 -12.28
C ALA A 68 -4.45 0.72 -12.41
N ALA A 69 -4.10 1.40 -11.31
CA ALA A 69 -3.02 2.39 -11.31
C ALA A 69 -1.64 1.78 -11.64
N LEU A 70 -1.35 0.58 -11.15
CA LEU A 70 -0.11 -0.15 -11.45
C LEU A 70 -0.09 -0.65 -12.90
N MET A 71 -1.22 -1.18 -13.39
CA MET A 71 -1.35 -1.63 -14.78
C MET A 71 -1.13 -0.49 -15.77
N ALA A 72 -1.62 0.72 -15.49
CA ALA A 72 -1.36 1.89 -16.34
C ALA A 72 0.15 2.17 -16.48
N VAL A 73 0.94 1.98 -15.41
CA VAL A 73 2.42 2.09 -15.50
C VAL A 73 3.00 0.96 -16.35
N ALA A 74 2.49 -0.28 -16.18
CA ALA A 74 2.94 -1.46 -16.92
C ALA A 74 2.70 -1.32 -18.44
N LEU A 75 1.52 -0.82 -18.82
CA LEU A 75 1.08 -0.62 -20.19
C LEU A 75 1.70 0.62 -20.84
N GLY A 76 2.34 1.50 -20.05
CA GLY A 76 2.97 2.72 -20.54
C GLY A 76 2.00 3.89 -20.75
N GLU A 77 0.76 3.75 -20.28
CA GLU A 77 -0.24 4.83 -20.23
C GLU A 77 0.20 5.95 -19.28
N ARG A 78 1.07 5.63 -18.31
CA ARG A 78 1.74 6.60 -17.44
C ARG A 78 3.22 6.28 -17.24
N PRO A 79 4.10 7.29 -17.11
CA PRO A 79 5.53 7.06 -16.94
C PRO A 79 5.89 6.49 -15.55
N ALA A 80 5.17 6.92 -14.51
CA ALA A 80 5.34 6.46 -13.13
C ALA A 80 4.09 6.70 -12.27
N LEU A 81 3.98 5.97 -11.17
CA LEU A 81 3.06 6.21 -10.06
C LEU A 81 3.86 6.72 -8.86
N ARG A 82 3.44 7.85 -8.26
CA ARG A 82 3.98 8.36 -7.00
C ARG A 82 2.83 8.80 -6.13
N MET A 83 2.71 8.27 -4.93
CA MET A 83 1.63 8.63 -4.01
C MET A 83 2.01 8.40 -2.54
N GLY A 84 1.39 9.17 -1.66
CA GLY A 84 1.32 8.83 -0.24
C GLY A 84 0.18 7.84 0.01
N PHE A 85 0.37 6.93 0.97
CA PHE A 85 -0.68 6.03 1.44
C PHE A 85 -0.46 5.65 2.90
N ARG A 86 -1.50 5.13 3.54
CA ARG A 86 -1.49 4.60 4.91
C ARG A 86 -1.42 3.07 4.83
N CYS A 87 -0.65 2.48 5.74
CA CYS A 87 -0.67 1.05 6.00
C CYS A 87 -0.63 0.83 7.51
N ASP A 88 -1.72 0.28 8.04
CA ASP A 88 -1.81 -0.02 9.47
C ASP A 88 -1.37 -1.45 9.74
N GLY A 89 -0.54 -1.61 10.76
CA GLY A 89 -0.17 -2.90 11.34
C GLY A 89 -0.71 -3.05 12.76
N PRO A 90 -0.49 -4.20 13.39
CA PRO A 90 -0.86 -4.42 14.78
C PRO A 90 -0.20 -3.37 15.71
N GLY A 91 -1.01 -2.47 16.28
CA GLY A 91 -0.54 -1.46 17.24
C GLY A 91 0.28 -0.32 16.65
N VAL A 92 0.36 -0.19 15.33
CA VAL A 92 1.12 0.89 14.68
C VAL A 92 0.43 1.35 13.40
N ARG A 93 0.34 2.66 13.23
CA ARG A 93 -0.05 3.31 11.98
C ARG A 93 1.21 3.77 11.24
N ARG A 94 1.26 3.54 9.93
CA ARG A 94 2.36 4.00 9.07
C ARG A 94 1.85 4.92 7.98
N ASP A 95 2.44 6.09 7.87
CA ASP A 95 2.31 6.94 6.68
C ASP A 95 3.47 6.61 5.74
N MET A 96 3.16 6.19 4.52
CA MET A 96 4.11 5.64 3.56
C MET A 96 4.09 6.42 2.25
N ARG A 97 5.18 6.31 1.48
CA ARG A 97 5.26 6.76 0.09
C ARG A 97 5.47 5.56 -0.82
N LEU A 98 4.70 5.48 -1.89
CA LEU A 98 4.85 4.52 -2.98
C LEU A 98 5.40 5.22 -4.22
N THR A 99 6.41 4.63 -4.84
CA THR A 99 6.87 4.94 -6.19
C THR A 99 6.87 3.67 -7.03
N VAL A 100 6.26 3.71 -8.21
CA VAL A 100 6.32 2.63 -9.20
C VAL A 100 6.73 3.19 -10.55
N ALA A 101 7.75 2.60 -11.16
CA ALA A 101 8.26 3.02 -12.46
C ALA A 101 8.77 1.83 -13.26
N ARG A 102 8.79 1.95 -14.60
CA ARG A 102 9.37 0.92 -15.47
C ARG A 102 10.88 0.82 -15.26
N CYS A 103 11.43 -0.38 -15.12
CA CYS A 103 12.86 -0.61 -14.81
C CYS A 103 13.59 -1.51 -15.83
N GLY A 104 13.06 -1.64 -17.04
CA GLY A 104 13.63 -2.49 -18.09
C GLY A 104 12.53 -3.12 -18.93
N ALA A 105 12.91 -4.15 -19.72
CA ALA A 105 12.01 -4.84 -20.65
C ALA A 105 10.78 -5.43 -19.93
N GLY A 106 9.67 -4.69 -19.96
CA GLY A 106 8.38 -5.12 -19.41
C GLY A 106 8.32 -5.28 -17.89
N ARG A 107 9.25 -4.65 -17.14
CA ARG A 107 9.31 -4.76 -15.68
C ARG A 107 9.03 -3.44 -14.98
N LEU A 108 8.46 -3.54 -13.78
CA LEU A 108 8.25 -2.41 -12.88
C LEU A 108 9.13 -2.56 -11.63
N LEU A 109 9.69 -1.46 -11.15
CA LEU A 109 10.19 -1.34 -9.79
C LEU A 109 9.06 -0.77 -8.94
N TYR A 110 8.58 -1.57 -7.98
CA TYR A 110 7.70 -1.13 -6.91
C TYR A 110 8.57 -0.80 -5.70
N HIS A 111 8.54 0.45 -5.24
CA HIS A 111 9.34 0.91 -4.12
C HIS A 111 8.47 1.67 -3.13
N SER A 112 8.42 1.21 -1.88
CA SER A 112 7.66 1.86 -0.82
C SER A 112 8.50 2.11 0.43
N VAL A 113 8.43 3.33 0.95
CA VAL A 113 9.16 3.75 2.15
C VAL A 113 8.20 4.25 3.22
N THR A 114 8.49 3.94 4.48
CA THR A 114 7.81 4.52 5.64
C THR A 114 8.32 5.93 5.87
N LEU A 115 7.41 6.90 5.94
CA LEU A 115 7.72 8.30 6.21
C LEU A 115 7.57 8.63 7.70
N ALA A 116 6.55 8.07 8.34
CA ALA A 116 6.28 8.24 9.76
C ALA A 116 5.58 7.00 10.32
N GLU A 117 5.85 6.70 11.58
CA GLU A 117 5.13 5.70 12.36
C GLU A 117 4.50 6.36 13.58
N THR A 118 3.28 5.95 13.92
CA THR A 118 2.58 6.39 15.11
C THR A 118 2.11 5.15 15.85
N ALA A 119 2.60 4.96 17.08
CA ALA A 119 2.10 3.91 17.95
C ALA A 119 0.60 4.13 18.20
N LEU A 120 -0.20 3.10 17.96
CA LEU A 120 -1.61 3.13 18.28
C LEU A 120 -1.80 2.66 19.73
N PRO A 121 -2.73 3.25 20.48
CA PRO A 121 -3.15 2.70 21.77
C PRO A 121 -3.49 1.21 21.59
N ARG A 122 -3.15 0.38 22.58
CA ARG A 122 -3.62 -1.02 22.57
C ARG A 122 -5.14 -0.99 22.38
N ALA A 123 -5.63 -1.80 21.46
CA ALA A 123 -7.04 -1.82 21.09
C ALA A 123 -7.90 -1.89 22.35
N LEU A 124 -8.65 -0.82 22.61
CA LEU A 124 -9.88 -0.92 23.37
C LEU A 124 -10.84 -1.73 22.49
N ASP A 125 -11.77 -2.49 23.08
CA ASP A 125 -12.83 -3.22 22.36
C ASP A 125 -13.78 -2.25 21.65
N VAL A 126 -13.29 -1.60 20.59
CA VAL A 126 -14.00 -0.65 19.75
C VAL A 126 -14.05 -1.26 18.37
N ALA A 127 -15.24 -1.23 17.76
CA ALA A 127 -15.43 -1.71 16.40
C ALA A 127 -14.47 -0.96 15.45
N PRO A 128 -13.80 -1.68 14.53
CA PRO A 128 -12.90 -1.06 13.58
C PRO A 128 -13.67 -0.11 12.67
N VAL A 129 -13.16 1.12 12.50
CA VAL A 129 -13.78 2.13 11.63
C VAL A 129 -13.17 2.02 10.23
N SER A 130 -14.00 1.97 9.19
CA SER A 130 -13.49 1.95 7.81
C SER A 130 -12.91 3.31 7.41
N CYS A 131 -11.66 3.34 6.95
CA CYS A 131 -10.94 4.55 6.56
C CYS A 131 -10.36 4.43 5.14
N CYS A 132 -10.28 5.55 4.41
CA CYS A 132 -9.60 5.57 3.13
C CYS A 132 -8.07 5.43 3.31
N ALA A 133 -7.45 4.45 2.67
CA ALA A 133 -6.00 4.24 2.71
C ALA A 133 -5.17 5.40 2.12
N VAL A 134 -5.78 6.31 1.35
CA VAL A 134 -5.07 7.41 0.68
C VAL A 134 -5.24 8.73 1.42
N CYS A 135 -6.47 9.16 1.65
CA CYS A 135 -6.75 10.43 2.32
C CYS A 135 -7.23 10.29 3.76
N GLY A 136 -7.37 9.06 4.27
CA GLY A 136 -7.84 8.73 5.63
C GLY A 136 -9.17 9.37 6.02
N ALA A 137 -9.99 9.75 5.04
CA ALA A 137 -11.38 10.07 5.28
C ALA A 137 -12.11 8.81 5.75
N LEU A 138 -12.99 8.96 6.73
CA LEU A 138 -13.86 7.89 7.19
C LEU A 138 -14.84 7.48 6.09
N ASP A 139 -15.23 6.22 6.07
CA ASP A 139 -16.27 5.73 5.17
C ASP A 139 -17.62 6.37 5.57
N PRO A 140 -18.25 7.18 4.71
CA PRO A 140 -19.55 7.78 5.02
C PRO A 140 -20.67 6.73 5.15
N ALA A 141 -20.46 5.49 4.70
CA ALA A 141 -21.40 4.39 4.86
C ALA A 141 -21.28 3.67 6.22
N ASP A 142 -20.32 4.04 7.06
CA ASP A 142 -20.19 3.54 8.43
C ASP A 142 -20.96 4.48 9.39
N PRO A 143 -22.18 4.11 9.84
CA PRO A 143 -22.99 4.98 10.70
C PRO A 143 -22.36 5.23 12.07
N GLY A 144 -21.32 4.47 12.47
CA GLY A 144 -20.55 4.71 13.70
C GLY A 144 -19.43 5.75 13.54
N ALA A 145 -19.13 6.18 12.31
CA ALA A 145 -18.04 7.12 12.01
C ALA A 145 -18.42 8.60 12.18
N LEU A 146 -19.72 8.91 12.24
CA LEU A 146 -20.22 10.29 12.17
C LEU A 146 -20.36 11.01 13.52
N ASP A 147 -20.24 10.31 14.65
CA ASP A 147 -20.49 10.92 15.97
C ASP A 147 -19.26 11.53 16.66
N TRP A 148 -18.05 11.45 16.07
CA TRP A 148 -16.81 11.85 16.78
C TRP A 148 -15.78 12.67 16.00
N VAL A 149 -16.09 13.28 14.85
CA VAL A 149 -15.07 14.06 14.11
C VAL A 149 -15.54 15.46 13.75
N GLU A 150 -15.40 16.39 14.69
CA GLU A 150 -15.19 17.80 14.35
C GLU A 150 -13.71 18.03 13.99
N GLY A 151 -13.45 18.35 12.72
CA GLY A 151 -12.40 19.32 12.35
C GLY A 151 -10.98 18.83 12.01
N PRO A 152 -10.22 19.69 11.30
CA PRO A 152 -9.10 19.31 10.43
C PRO A 152 -7.77 19.19 11.17
N SER A 153 -7.65 18.23 12.07
CA SER A 153 -6.35 17.75 12.61
C SER A 153 -6.48 16.57 13.57
N GLY A 154 -7.70 16.13 13.91
CA GLY A 154 -7.94 14.98 14.78
C GLY A 154 -8.30 13.74 13.97
N ARG A 155 -7.30 12.94 13.56
CA ARG A 155 -7.54 11.65 12.89
C ARG A 155 -7.59 10.54 13.95
N PRO A 156 -8.61 9.66 13.97
CA PRO A 156 -8.79 8.72 15.08
C PRO A 156 -7.63 7.69 15.17
N PRO A 157 -7.18 7.36 16.39
CA PRO A 157 -6.10 6.40 16.65
C PRO A 157 -6.58 4.93 16.68
N LEU A 158 -7.76 4.64 16.13
CA LEU A 158 -8.39 3.32 16.22
C LEU A 158 -7.95 2.40 15.06
N PRO A 159 -7.97 1.07 15.26
CA PRO A 159 -7.74 0.10 14.19
C PRO A 159 -8.77 0.33 13.07
N ALA A 160 -8.29 0.52 11.85
CA ALA A 160 -9.13 0.80 10.70
C ALA A 160 -9.07 -0.33 9.67
N SER A 161 -10.20 -0.62 9.03
CA SER A 161 -10.19 -1.38 7.78
C SER A 161 -9.90 -0.42 6.62
N ASP A 162 -8.88 -0.74 5.83
CA ASP A 162 -8.46 0.13 4.72
C ASP A 162 -9.35 -0.07 3.49
N THR A 163 -9.99 1.01 3.03
CA THR A 163 -10.77 1.11 1.79
C THR A 163 -10.28 2.25 0.90
N LEU A 164 -10.94 2.53 -0.22
CA LEU A 164 -10.76 3.77 -0.98
C LEU A 164 -12.05 4.57 -0.98
N CYS A 165 -11.98 5.85 -0.56
CA CYS A 165 -13.12 6.75 -0.74
C CYS A 165 -13.30 7.06 -2.24
N PRO A 166 -14.53 7.44 -2.68
CA PRO A 166 -14.81 7.72 -4.08
C PRO A 166 -13.87 8.74 -4.72
N ARG A 167 -13.50 9.80 -3.97
CA ARG A 167 -12.55 10.83 -4.45
C ARG A 167 -11.17 10.26 -4.73
N CYS A 168 -10.64 9.41 -3.84
CA CYS A 168 -9.32 8.80 -4.01
C CYS A 168 -9.34 7.69 -5.06
N ALA A 169 -10.44 6.93 -5.17
CA ALA A 169 -10.63 5.96 -6.24
C ALA A 169 -10.62 6.66 -7.61
N LEU A 170 -11.36 7.76 -7.74
CA LEU A 170 -11.36 8.60 -8.94
C LEU A 170 -9.99 9.23 -9.20
N GLY A 171 -9.28 9.72 -8.19
CA GLY A 171 -7.93 10.27 -8.36
C GLY A 171 -6.93 9.21 -8.83
N LEU A 172 -6.99 8.00 -8.27
CA LEU A 172 -6.18 6.86 -8.73
C LEU A 172 -6.48 6.50 -10.20
N ALA A 173 -7.76 6.55 -10.60
CA ALA A 173 -8.20 6.28 -11.96
C ALA A 173 -7.91 7.43 -12.95
N ALA A 174 -8.06 8.69 -12.53
CA ALA A 174 -7.82 9.88 -13.36
C ALA A 174 -6.33 10.10 -13.66
N HIS A 175 -5.44 9.44 -12.93
CA HIS A 175 -4.02 9.34 -13.26
C HIS A 175 -3.67 8.10 -14.11
N ALA A 176 -4.68 7.35 -14.57
CA ALA A 176 -4.56 6.20 -15.46
C ALA A 176 -5.13 6.46 -16.87
N ALA A 177 -5.70 7.64 -17.13
CA ALA A 177 -6.13 8.12 -18.45
C ALA A 177 -5.19 9.25 -18.91
#